data_AF-A0A1Z3HLF2-F1
#
_entry.id   AF-A0A1Z3HLF2-F1
#
_cell.length_a   1.000
_cell.length_b   1.000
_cell.length_c   1.000
_cell.angle_alpha   90.00
_cell.angle_beta   90.00
_cell.angle_gamma   90.00
#
_symmetry.space_group_name_H-M   'P 1'
#
loop_
_entity.id
_entity.type
_entity.pdbx_description
1 polymer ?
#
loop_
_entity_poly.entity_id
_entity_poly.type
_entity_poly.pdbx_seq_one_letter_code
_entity_poly.pdbx_strand_id
1 'polypeptide(L)' 'MTPAINVVGGISPLGQKRRLAMVLDASAMDHGSIYVSAGKRGLEIELAPTDLVALCRAELAAIQRSVDK' A
#
# COMPACT_ATOMS: atom_id res chain seq x y z
N MET A 1 4.45 -19.94 18.63
CA MET A 1 3.81 -19.06 17.63
C MET A 1 4.60 -17.76 17.57
N THR A 2 5.64 -17.72 16.74
CA THR A 2 6.55 -16.56 16.64
C THR A 2 5.80 -15.41 15.97
N PRO A 3 5.89 -14.15 16.46
CA PRO A 3 5.29 -13.01 15.77
C PRO A 3 5.88 -12.95 14.35
N ALA A 4 5.01 -12.73 13.36
CA ALA A 4 5.44 -12.54 11.99
C ALA A 4 6.28 -11.27 11.95
N ILE A 5 7.60 -11.42 11.87
CA ILE A 5 8.50 -10.32 11.57
C ILE A 5 8.18 -9.92 10.13
N ASN A 6 7.53 -8.75 9.98
CA ASN A 6 7.31 -8.13 8.70
C ASN A 6 8.69 -7.81 8.10
N VAL A 7 9.13 -8.61 7.13
CA VAL A 7 10.39 -8.42 6.44
C VAL A 7 10.28 -7.19 5.55
N VAL A 8 11.28 -6.29 5.61
CA VAL A 8 11.39 -5.16 4.68
C VAL A 8 11.36 -5.68 3.24
N GLY A 9 10.45 -5.15 2.42
CA GLY A 9 10.18 -5.60 1.05
C GLY A 9 9.06 -6.64 0.88
N GLY A 10 8.39 -7.06 1.96
CA GLY A 10 7.26 -7.99 1.92
C GLY A 10 6.03 -7.50 2.69
N ILE A 11 5.92 -6.20 2.96
CA ILE A 11 4.80 -5.63 3.74
C ILE A 11 3.66 -5.31 2.79
N SER A 12 2.55 -6.04 2.90
CA SER A 12 1.35 -5.73 2.13
C SER A 12 0.53 -4.63 2.81
N PRO A 13 -0.10 -3.72 2.05
CA PRO A 13 -1.19 -2.90 2.59
C PRO A 13 -2.42 -3.73 2.99
N LEU A 14 -2.58 -4.93 2.42
CA LEU A 14 -3.73 -5.82 2.64
C LEU A 14 -3.42 -6.91 3.69
N GLY A 15 -4.46 -7.42 4.34
CA GLY A 15 -4.34 -8.59 5.23
C GLY A 15 -3.52 -8.37 6.51
N GLN A 16 -3.28 -7.12 6.91
CA GLN A 16 -2.58 -6.80 8.16
C GLN A 16 -3.35 -7.35 9.37
N LYS A 17 -2.64 -8.03 10.30
CA LYS A 17 -3.23 -8.61 11.52
C LYS A 17 -3.98 -7.58 12.38
N ARG A 18 -3.53 -6.33 12.35
CA ARG A 18 -4.21 -5.18 12.94
C ARG A 18 -4.49 -4.19 11.84
N ARG A 19 -5.71 -3.67 11.80
CA ARG A 19 -6.06 -2.58 10.89
C ARG A 19 -5.41 -1.29 11.40
N LEU A 20 -4.56 -0.69 10.58
CA LEU A 20 -3.90 0.58 10.87
C LEU A 20 -4.53 1.67 10.01
N ALA A 21 -4.44 2.92 10.45
CA ALA A 21 -4.73 4.05 9.60
C ALA A 21 -3.81 4.00 8.38
N MET A 22 -4.38 4.19 7.20
CA MET A 22 -3.65 4.15 5.94
C MET A 22 -3.87 5.46 5.21
N VAL A 23 -2.77 6.03 4.72
CA VAL A 23 -2.79 7.15 3.79
C VAL A 23 -2.17 6.66 2.49
N LEU A 24 -2.87 6.87 1.37
CA LEU A 24 -2.37 6.63 0.03
C LEU A 24 -2.04 7.99 -0.61
N ASP A 25 -0.89 8.08 -1.29
CA ASP A 25 -0.55 9.32 -1.97
C ASP A 25 -1.57 9.63 -3.06
N ALA A 26 -2.02 10.88 -3.12
CA ALA A 26 -3.06 11.31 -4.06
C ALA A 26 -2.68 11.05 -5.53
N SER A 27 -1.39 11.09 -5.90
CA SER A 27 -0.94 10.79 -7.27
C SER A 27 -1.20 9.36 -7.72
N ALA A 28 -1.45 8.42 -6.80
CA ALA A 28 -1.82 7.06 -7.16
C ALA A 28 -3.10 7.03 -8.01
N MET A 29 -4.01 8.01 -7.83
CA MET A 29 -5.26 8.12 -8.58
C MET A 29 -5.07 8.51 -10.05
N ASP A 30 -3.88 8.97 -10.44
CA ASP A 30 -3.56 9.33 -11.82
C ASP A 30 -3.25 8.10 -12.69
N HIS A 31 -3.21 6.91 -12.08
CA HIS A 31 -2.92 5.64 -12.74
C HIS A 31 -4.16 4.74 -12.82
N GLY A 32 -4.31 4.01 -13.94
CA GLY A 32 -5.38 3.02 -14.08
C GLY A 32 -5.21 1.80 -13.16
N SER A 33 -3.97 1.41 -12.89
CA SER A 33 -3.59 0.36 -11.96
C SER A 33 -2.29 0.72 -11.24
N ILE A 34 -2.14 0.21 -10.02
CA ILE A 34 -0.92 0.34 -9.20
C ILE A 34 -0.49 -1.02 -8.68
N TYR A 35 0.80 -1.16 -8.37
CA TYR A 35 1.40 -2.38 -7.85
C TYR A 35 1.75 -2.20 -6.36
N VAL A 36 1.35 -3.15 -5.54
CA VAL A 36 1.67 -3.18 -4.10
C VAL A 36 2.20 -4.56 -3.69
N SER A 37 3.00 -4.63 -2.64
CA SER A 37 3.51 -5.92 -2.14
C SER A 37 2.35 -6.85 -1.73
N ALA A 38 2.44 -8.13 -2.11
CA ALA A 38 1.45 -9.15 -1.78
C ALA A 38 1.65 -9.80 -0.39
N GLY A 39 2.58 -9.29 0.43
CA GLY A 39 2.85 -9.87 1.76
C GLY A 39 3.91 -10.98 1.75
N LYS A 40 4.47 -11.28 0.57
CA LYS A 40 5.50 -12.29 0.34
C LYS A 40 6.53 -11.75 -0.66
N ARG A 41 7.80 -12.05 -0.42
CA ARG A 41 8.90 -11.63 -1.30
C ARG A 41 8.68 -12.15 -2.72
N GLY A 42 8.92 -11.27 -3.70
CA GLY A 42 8.80 -11.58 -5.12
C GLY A 42 7.36 -11.69 -5.63
N LEU A 43 6.37 -11.24 -4.84
CA LEU A 43 4.96 -11.19 -5.26
C LEU A 43 4.39 -9.78 -5.10
N GLU A 44 3.66 -9.36 -6.12
CA GLU A 44 2.98 -8.08 -6.21
C GLU A 44 1.51 -8.29 -6.57
N ILE A 45 0.68 -7.33 -6.20
CA ILE A 45 -0.74 -7.26 -6.56
C ILE A 45 -0.90 -6.01 -7.43
N GLU A 46 -1.37 -6.20 -8.66
CA GLU A 46 -1.87 -5.12 -9.49
C GLU A 46 -3.37 -4.93 -9.22
N LEU A 47 -3.78 -3.71 -8.91
CA LEU A 47 -5.19 -3.36 -8.69
C LEU A 47 -5.46 -1.88 -9.00
N ALA A 48 -6.72 -1.53 -9.19
CA ALA A 48 -7.12 -0.13 -9.31
C ALA A 48 -6.88 0.60 -7.98
N PRO A 49 -6.40 1.86 -7.99
CA PRO A 49 -6.19 2.65 -6.77
C PRO A 49 -7.46 2.79 -5.92
N THR A 50 -8.62 2.91 -6.57
CA THR A 50 -9.94 2.99 -5.94
C THR A 50 -10.26 1.75 -5.11
N ASP A 51 -9.89 0.57 -5.60
CA ASP A 51 -10.13 -0.69 -4.89
C ASP A 51 -9.23 -0.77 -3.66
N LEU A 52 -7.97 -0.34 -3.77
CA LEU A 52 -7.05 -0.30 -2.63
C LEU A 52 -7.58 0.64 -1.53
N VAL A 53 -8.05 1.83 -1.91
CA VAL A 53 -8.65 2.80 -0.99
C VAL A 53 -9.85 2.18 -0.26
N ALA A 54 -10.75 1.52 -1.00
CA ALA A 54 -11.95 0.89 -0.43
C ALA A 54 -11.60 -0.28 0.51
N LEU A 55 -10.72 -1.18 0.09
CA LEU A 55 -10.30 -2.35 0.87
C LEU A 55 -9.62 -1.93 2.18
N CYS A 56 -8.74 -0.94 2.12
CA CYS A 56 -7.97 -0.48 3.26
C CYS A 56 -8.72 0.54 4.13
N ARG A 57 -9.74 1.23 3.59
CA ARG A 57 -10.29 2.49 4.14
C ARG A 57 -9.17 3.53 4.27
N ALA A 58 -8.41 3.68 3.19
CA ALA A 58 -7.33 4.65 3.15
C ALA A 58 -7.86 6.07 2.94
N GLU A 59 -7.17 7.05 3.50
CA GLU A 59 -7.36 8.46 3.17
C GLU A 59 -6.36 8.86 2.06
N LEU A 60 -6.80 9.72 1.14
CA LEU A 60 -5.93 10.27 0.09
C LEU A 60 -5.31 11.58 0.58
N ALA A 61 -4.00 11.71 0.45
CA ALA A 61 -3.29 12.97 0.73
C ALA A 61 -2.04 13.10 -0.12
N ALA A 62 -1.60 14.32 -0.41
CA ALA A 62 -0.29 14.55 -1.04
C ALA A 62 0.81 14.39 0.02
N ILE A 63 1.49 13.24 0.01
CA ILE A 63 2.53 12.86 0.98
C ILE A 63 3.88 12.56 0.33
N GLN A 64 3.95 12.50 -1.00
CA GLN A 64 5.19 12.41 -1.74
C GLN A 64 6.09 13.63 -1.47
N ARG A 65 7.41 13.40 -1.40
CA ARG A 65 8.38 14.48 -1.20
C ARG A 65 8.63 15.19 -2.53
N SER A 66 8.55 16.53 -2.55
CA SER A 66 9.09 17.32 -3.67
C SER A 66 10.59 17.09 -3.74
N VAL A 67 11.07 16.57 -4.87
CA VAL A 67 12.50 16.54 -5.16
C VAL A 67 12.80 17.80 -5.95
N ASP A 68 13.00 18.91 -5.24
CA ASP A 68 13.64 20.08 -5.83
C ASP A 68 15.08 19.65 -6.18
N LYS A 69 15.41 19.67 -7.47
CA LYS A 69 16.73 19.33 -7.99
C LYS A 69 17.78 20.38 -7.60
#